data_AF-A0A540MV72-F1
#
_entry.id   AF-A0A540MV72-F1
#
_cell.length_a   1.000
_cell.length_b   1.000
_cell.length_c   1.000
_cell.angle_alpha   90.00
_cell.angle_beta   90.00
_cell.angle_gamma   90.00
#
_symmetry.space_group_name_H-M   'P 1'
#
loop_
_entity.id
_entity.type
_entity.pdbx_description
1 polymer ?
#
loop_
_entity_poly.entity_id
_entity_poly.type
_entity_poly.pdbx_seq_one_letter_code
_entity_poly.pdbx_strand_id
1 'polypeptide(L)' 'MQAVKQGFQDLGASSLPSAHDLLKSSVLRLEVRTGAAQVEGGVHGLVSYEKKSFLWLYLFSFSHSCW' A
#
# COMPACT_ATOMS: atom_id res chain seq x y z
N MET A 1 6.86 3.19 10.83
CA MET A 1 6.04 1.97 11.00
C MET A 1 4.61 2.10 10.47
N GLN A 2 4.02 3.31 10.34
CA GLN A 2 2.60 3.45 9.94
C GLN A 2 2.27 2.86 8.56
N ALA A 3 3.14 3.04 7.56
CA ALA A 3 2.92 2.46 6.23
C ALA A 3 2.74 0.93 6.25
N VAL A 4 3.46 0.24 7.15
CA VAL A 4 3.32 -1.22 7.32
C VAL A 4 1.96 -1.57 7.90
N LYS A 5 1.48 -0.81 8.90
CA LYS A 5 0.14 -0.98 9.48
C LYS A 5 -0.96 -0.75 8.44
N GLN A 6 -0.82 0.28 7.60
CA GLN A 6 -1.76 0.54 6.50
C GLN A 6 -1.76 -0.62 5.51
N GLY A 7 -0.59 -1.12 5.11
CA GLY A 7 -0.51 -2.27 4.21
C GLY A 7 -1.23 -3.51 4.76
N PHE A 8 -1.15 -3.75 6.06
CA PHE A 8 -1.92 -4.83 6.71
C PHE A 8 -3.43 -4.58 6.67
N GLN A 9 -3.89 -3.33 6.86
CA GLN A 9 -5.31 -2.97 6.72
C GLN A 9 -5.81 -3.17 5.29
N ASP A 10 -5.05 -2.74 4.28
CA ASP A 10 -5.42 -2.88 2.87
C ASP A 10 -5.48 -4.36 2.45
N LEU A 11 -4.63 -5.20 3.05
CA LEU A 11 -4.65 -6.67 2.89
C LEU A 11 -5.79 -7.34 3.67
N GLY A 12 -6.46 -6.63 4.58
CA GLY A 12 -7.49 -7.20 5.46
C GLY A 12 -6.95 -8.08 6.59
N ALA A 13 -5.66 -7.97 6.92
CA ALA A 13 -5.00 -8.75 7.96
C ALA A 13 -4.66 -7.88 9.18
N SER A 14 -4.88 -8.38 10.40
CA SER A 14 -4.56 -7.65 11.63
C SER A 14 -3.11 -7.85 12.09
N SER A 15 -2.44 -8.87 11.57
CA SER A 15 -1.09 -9.28 11.97
C SER A 15 -0.44 -10.15 10.90
N LEU A 16 0.88 -10.35 11.03
CA LEU A 16 1.65 -11.20 10.13
C LEU A 16 1.19 -12.68 10.14
N PRO A 17 0.91 -13.32 11.30
CA PRO A 17 0.35 -14.67 11.32
C PRO A 17 -1.01 -14.74 10.59
N SER A 18 -1.90 -13.78 10.84
CA SER A 18 -3.19 -13.70 10.16
C SER A 18 -3.06 -13.56 8.64
N ALA A 19 -2.10 -12.77 8.16
CA ALA A 19 -1.82 -12.66 6.72
C ALA A 19 -1.35 -14.00 6.11
N HIS A 20 -0.54 -14.77 6.83
CA HIS A 20 -0.14 -16.12 6.39
C HIS A 20 -1.32 -17.11 6.37
N ASP A 21 -2.23 -17.02 7.33
CA ASP A 21 -3.42 -17.86 7.35
C ASP A 21 -4.37 -17.53 6.19
N LEU A 22 -4.54 -16.24 5.85
CA LEU A 22 -5.30 -15.79 4.69
C LEU A 22 -4.69 -16.27 3.36
N LEU A 23 -3.35 -16.33 3.28
CA LEU A 23 -2.64 -16.85 2.11
C LEU A 23 -2.82 -18.38 1.98
N LYS A 24 -2.66 -19.13 3.08
CA LYS A 24 -2.83 -20.59 3.08
C LYS A 24 -4.26 -21.04 2.85
N SER A 25 -5.24 -20.26 3.32
CA SER A 25 -6.67 -20.52 3.13
C SER A 25 -7.20 -20.10 1.74
N SER A 26 -6.33 -19.61 0.85
CA SER A 26 -6.67 -19.12 -0.50
C SER A 26 -7.67 -17.95 -0.54
N VAL A 27 -7.92 -17.30 0.61
CA VAL A 27 -8.74 -16.08 0.71
C VAL A 27 -7.99 -14.89 0.13
N LEU A 28 -6.67 -14.80 0.40
CA LEU A 28 -5.81 -13.78 -0.20
C LEU A 28 -5.46 -14.19 -1.64
N ARG A 29 -5.74 -13.30 -2.60
CA ARG A 29 -5.43 -13.50 -4.02
C ARG A 29 -4.27 -12.62 -4.44
N LEU A 30 -3.35 -13.20 -5.21
CA LEU A 30 -2.17 -12.52 -5.75
C LEU A 30 -2.20 -12.61 -7.28
N GLU A 31 -1.72 -11.56 -7.94
CA GLU A 31 -1.64 -11.48 -9.39
C GLU A 31 -0.21 -11.14 -9.81
N VAL A 32 0.29 -11.86 -10.84
CA VAL A 32 1.61 -11.59 -11.41
C VAL A 32 1.49 -10.42 -12.38
N ARG A 33 2.32 -9.40 -12.19
CA ARG A 33 2.39 -8.24 -13.09
C ARG A 33 3.47 -8.46 -14.14
N THR A 34 3.14 -8.19 -15.40
CA THR A 34 4.12 -8.16 -16.50
C THR A 34 5.07 -6.96 -16.34
N GLY A 35 6.21 -6.99 -17.05
CA GLY A 35 7.18 -5.87 -17.00
C GLY A 35 6.54 -4.53 -17.41
N ALA A 36 5.68 -4.53 -18.43
CA ALA A 36 4.92 -3.34 -18.83
C ALA A 36 3.98 -2.87 -17.70
N ALA A 37 3.23 -3.78 -17.07
CA ALA A 37 2.32 -3.44 -15.98
C ALA A 37 3.02 -2.92 -14.71
N GLN A 38 4.31 -3.23 -14.52
CA GLN A 38 5.11 -2.63 -13.44
C GLN A 38 5.52 -1.20 -13.77
N VAL A 39 5.91 -0.93 -15.02
CA VAL A 39 6.21 0.43 -15.49
C VAL A 39 4.96 1.32 -15.41
N GLU A 40 3.81 0.80 -15.81
CA GLU A 40 2.52 1.49 -15.70
C GLU A 40 2.01 1.62 -14.25
N GLY A 41 2.39 0.71 -13.36
CA GLY A 41 2.03 0.79 -11.94
C GLY A 41 2.75 1.91 -11.18
N GLY A 42 3.83 2.44 -11.75
CA GLY A 42 4.58 3.58 -11.22
C GLY A 42 4.07 4.92 -11.74
N VAL A 43 4.84 5.98 -11.53
CA VAL A 43 4.56 7.28 -12.16
C VAL A 43 5.14 7.25 -13.58
N HIS A 44 4.29 7.40 -14.59
CA HIS A 44 4.68 7.38 -16.00
C HIS A 44 3.89 8.44 -16.80
N GLY A 45 4.42 8.84 -17.97
CA GLY A 45 3.72 9.73 -18.91
C GLY A 45 3.69 11.22 -18.56
N LEU A 46 4.61 11.71 -17.72
CA LEU A 46 4.65 13.13 -17.28
C LEU A 46 5.87 13.88 -17.85
N VAL A 47 5.70 15.16 -18.17
CA VAL A 47 6.79 16.07 -18.63
C VAL A 47 7.76 16.43 -17.50
N SER A 48 7.28 16.52 -16.26
CA SER A 48 8.10 16.67 -15.05
C SER A 48 7.33 16.11 -13.84
N TYR A 49 8.04 15.43 -12.93
CA TYR A 49 7.50 14.87 -11.70
C TYR A 49 8.54 14.94 -10.57
N GLU A 50 8.12 15.43 -9.40
CA GLU A 50 8.94 15.45 -8.19
C GLU A 50 8.32 14.54 -7.12
N LYS A 51 9.07 13.54 -6.67
CA LYS A 51 8.62 12.59 -5.65
C LYS A 51 8.80 13.14 -4.23
N LYS A 52 7.73 13.68 -3.64
CA LYS A 52 7.71 14.07 -2.21
C LYS A 52 7.29 12.90 -1.32
N SER A 53 8.26 12.15 -0.82
CA SER A 53 8.00 10.90 -0.07
C SER A 53 7.55 11.09 1.39
N PHE A 54 7.67 12.30 1.96
CA PHE A 54 7.48 12.54 3.40
C PHE A 54 6.37 13.52 3.77
N LEU A 55 5.99 14.43 2.86
CA LEU A 55 5.04 15.51 3.16
C LEU A 55 3.59 15.01 3.37
N TRP A 56 3.22 13.86 2.79
CA TRP A 56 1.87 13.31 2.86
C TRP A 56 1.58 12.55 4.17
N LEU A 57 2.61 12.03 4.84
CA LEU A 57 2.48 11.33 6.13
C LEU A 57 2.07 12.27 7.27
N TYR A 58 2.41 13.56 7.20
CA TYR A 58 2.06 14.53 8.24
C TYR A 58 0.61 15.05 8.14
N LEU A 59 0.04 15.14 6.93
CA LEU A 59 -1.33 15.61 6.73
C LEU A 59 -2.39 14.59 7.17
N PHE A 60 -2.12 13.30 7.05
CA PHE A 60 -3.05 12.25 7.52
C PHE A 60 -3.09 12.15 9.05
N SER A 61 -2.01 12.53 9.74
CA SER A 61 -1.96 12.54 11.20
C SER A 61 -2.77 13.67 11.84
N PHE A 62 -3.15 14.72 11.08
CA PHE A 62 -3.93 15.85 11.59
C PHE A 62 -5.44 15.71 11.35
N SER A 63 -5.86 14.86 10.41
CA SER A 63 -7.29 14.66 10.10
C SER A 63 -7.99 13.64 11.00
N HIS A 64 -7.25 12.84 11.79
CA HIS A 64 -7.79 11.79 12.66
C HIS A 64 -7.88 12.19 14.15
N SER A 65 -7.57 13.44 14.50
CA SER A 65 -7.74 13.99 15.87
C SER A 65 -9.05 14.77 16.03
N CYS A 66 -9.96 14.67 15.06
CA CYS A 66 -11.27 15.31 15.10
C CYS A 66 -12.31 14.37 14.48
N TRP A 67 -12.47 13.19 15.05
CA TRP A 67 -13.66 12.34 15.06
C TRP A 67 -13.50 11.29 16.17
#